data_AF-A0A8S3DJK3-F1
#
_entry.id   AF-A0A8S3DJK3-F1
#
_cell.length_a   1.000
_cell.length_b   1.000
_cell.length_c   1.000
_cell.angle_alpha   90.00
_cell.angle_beta   90.00
_cell.angle_gamma   90.00
#
_symmetry.space_group_name_H-M   'P 1'
#
loop_
_entity.id
_entity.type
_entity.pdbx_description
1 polymer ?
#
loop_
_entity_poly.entity_id
_entity_poly.type
_entity_poly.pdbx_seq_one_letter_code
_entity_poly.pdbx_strand_id
1 'polypeptide(L)'
;MPSEIITLQLGQCGNQIGMEFWRQLCAEHGISPEGKLEPFATEGSDRKDVFFYQADDQHYIPRAVLLDLEPRVIDGILKSPYKHLYNPENVYISKDGGGAGNNWAQGFYQGEKLYEEIFDIIDREADNGDSVEGFVLCHSIAGGTGSGMGSNILEKLNDRFPKKLIQTYSVFPMTNEVADVVVQPYNSVLTLKRLTENADCTVRSIDHIVHN
;
A
#
# COMPACT_ATOMS: atom_id res chain seq x y z
N MET A 1 -11.43 -19.71 10.04
CA MET A 1 -12.08 -18.67 9.23
C MET A 1 -10.99 -18.05 8.39
N PRO A 2 -11.21 -17.77 7.10
CA PRO A 2 -10.26 -16.98 6.33
C PRO A 2 -10.12 -15.61 7.00
N SER A 3 -8.90 -15.12 7.06
CA SER A 3 -8.54 -13.86 7.70
C SER A 3 -7.83 -13.05 6.65
N GLU A 4 -8.59 -12.22 5.95
CA GLU A 4 -8.13 -11.53 4.74
C GLU A 4 -7.51 -10.19 5.12
N ILE A 5 -6.44 -9.82 4.44
CA ILE A 5 -5.72 -8.58 4.70
C ILE A 5 -5.69 -7.74 3.43
N ILE A 6 -6.15 -6.49 3.52
CA ILE A 6 -6.07 -5.53 2.41
C ILE A 6 -4.81 -4.70 2.57
N THR A 7 -3.96 -4.71 1.56
CA THR A 7 -2.71 -3.93 1.55
C THR A 7 -2.92 -2.61 0.80
N LEU A 8 -2.66 -1.49 1.48
CA LEU A 8 -2.77 -0.15 0.93
C LEU A 8 -1.36 0.40 0.68
N GLN A 9 -1.02 0.64 -0.58
CA GLN A 9 0.30 1.09 -1.03
C GLN A 9 0.23 2.57 -1.38
N LEU A 10 1.00 3.40 -0.68
CA LEU A 10 0.87 4.85 -0.77
C LEU A 10 2.15 5.56 -1.20
N GLY A 11 2.02 6.29 -2.29
CA GLY A 11 3.08 7.10 -2.88
C GLY A 11 4.24 6.27 -3.41
N GLN A 12 5.26 6.96 -3.92
CA GLN A 12 6.40 6.33 -4.58
C GLN A 12 7.04 5.19 -3.76
N CYS A 13 7.36 5.44 -2.49
CA CYS A 13 8.05 4.46 -1.65
C CYS A 13 7.15 3.26 -1.32
N GLY A 14 5.88 3.51 -0.97
CA GLY A 14 4.93 2.46 -0.65
C GLY A 14 4.66 1.54 -1.84
N ASN A 15 4.49 2.11 -3.02
CA ASN A 15 4.26 1.36 -4.27
C ASN A 15 5.49 0.55 -4.69
N GLN A 16 6.71 1.07 -4.53
CA GLN A 16 7.95 0.34 -4.88
C GLN A 16 8.20 -0.86 -3.96
N ILE A 17 8.11 -0.67 -2.64
CA ILE A 17 8.26 -1.76 -1.67
C ILE A 17 7.13 -2.77 -1.82
N GLY A 18 5.92 -2.25 -2.04
CA GLY A 18 4.75 -3.05 -2.30
C GLY A 18 4.90 -3.96 -3.51
N MET A 19 5.44 -3.45 -4.61
CA MET A 19 5.74 -4.24 -5.81
C MET A 19 6.70 -5.39 -5.50
N GLU A 20 7.78 -5.11 -4.77
CA GLU A 20 8.77 -6.12 -4.41
C GLU A 20 8.21 -7.17 -3.44
N PHE A 21 7.38 -6.74 -2.49
CA PHE A 21 6.67 -7.63 -1.57
C PHE A 21 5.76 -8.61 -2.32
N TRP A 22 4.93 -8.13 -3.25
CA TRP A 22 4.07 -9.01 -4.04
C TRP A 22 4.85 -9.90 -4.99
N ARG A 23 5.95 -9.39 -5.58
CA ARG A 23 6.87 -10.19 -6.40
C ARG A 23 7.41 -11.39 -5.62
N GLN A 24 7.84 -11.15 -4.39
CA GLN A 24 8.37 -12.19 -3.51
C GLN A 24 7.29 -13.18 -3.08
N LEU A 25 6.10 -12.72 -2.69
CA LEU A 25 4.96 -13.59 -2.37
C LEU A 25 4.54 -14.46 -3.55
N CYS A 26 4.51 -13.91 -4.77
CA CYS A 26 4.24 -14.68 -5.97
C CYS A 26 5.29 -15.79 -6.17
N ALA A 27 6.57 -15.49 -5.98
CA ALA A 27 7.64 -16.49 -6.09
C ALA A 27 7.53 -17.59 -5.02
N GLU A 28 7.19 -17.24 -3.78
CA GLU A 28 7.03 -18.18 -2.67
C GLU A 28 5.82 -19.10 -2.87
N HIS A 29 4.71 -18.56 -3.34
CA HIS A 29 3.48 -19.31 -3.58
C HIS A 29 3.38 -19.96 -4.96
N GLY A 30 4.42 -19.81 -5.80
CA GLY A 30 4.44 -20.34 -7.16
C GLY A 30 3.36 -19.75 -8.06
N ILE A 31 3.13 -18.45 -7.96
CA ILE A 31 2.22 -17.67 -8.81
C ILE A 31 3.06 -16.96 -9.86
N SER A 32 2.71 -17.11 -11.13
CA SER A 32 3.38 -16.45 -12.25
C SER A 32 3.15 -14.92 -12.21
N PRO A 33 3.98 -14.11 -12.89
CA PRO A 33 3.75 -12.66 -12.99
C PRO A 33 2.39 -12.27 -13.57
N GLU A 34 1.80 -13.18 -14.35
CA GLU A 34 0.45 -13.08 -14.90
C GLU A 34 -0.60 -13.68 -13.96
N GLY A 35 -0.35 -13.82 -12.66
CA GLY A 35 -1.34 -14.26 -11.67
C GLY A 35 -1.75 -15.74 -11.75
N LYS A 36 -1.11 -16.56 -12.58
CA LYS A 36 -1.48 -17.98 -12.73
C LYS A 36 -0.70 -18.87 -11.77
N LEU A 37 -1.38 -19.86 -11.19
CA LEU A 37 -0.68 -20.84 -10.35
C LEU A 37 0.16 -21.79 -11.21
N GLU A 38 1.42 -21.95 -10.84
CA GLU A 38 2.33 -22.87 -11.49
C GLU A 38 1.98 -24.33 -11.13
N PRO A 39 2.15 -25.29 -12.05
CA PRO A 39 1.73 -26.68 -11.84
C PRO A 39 2.31 -27.32 -10.58
N PHE A 40 3.55 -26.97 -10.21
CA PHE A 40 4.24 -27.50 -9.02
C PHE A 40 3.70 -26.96 -7.70
N ALA A 41 2.95 -25.84 -7.72
CA ALA A 41 2.42 -25.18 -6.54
C ALA A 41 0.97 -25.58 -6.22
N THR A 42 0.36 -26.44 -7.05
CA THR A 42 -1.02 -26.93 -6.92
C THR A 42 -1.23 -27.81 -5.68
N GLU A 43 -0.19 -28.53 -5.24
CA GLU A 43 -0.26 -29.49 -4.11
C GLU A 43 0.28 -28.90 -2.79
N GLY A 44 0.71 -27.64 -2.77
CA GLY A 44 1.26 -26.99 -1.58
C GLY A 44 0.20 -26.66 -0.52
N SER A 45 0.52 -26.85 0.76
CA SER A 45 -0.35 -26.54 1.91
C SER A 45 -0.52 -25.05 2.22
N ASP A 46 -0.05 -24.17 1.33
CA ASP A 46 -0.01 -22.72 1.57
C ASP A 46 -1.40 -22.09 1.48
N ARG A 47 -1.72 -21.28 2.50
CA ARG A 47 -2.93 -20.45 2.57
C ARG A 47 -2.77 -19.16 1.76
N LYS A 48 -3.06 -19.24 0.47
CA LYS A 48 -2.98 -18.13 -0.49
C LYS A 48 -4.14 -17.12 -0.34
N ASP A 49 -5.26 -17.58 0.21
CA ASP A 49 -6.52 -16.86 0.41
C ASP A 49 -6.43 -15.63 1.33
N VAL A 50 -5.39 -15.57 2.19
CA VAL A 50 -5.16 -14.44 3.10
C VAL A 50 -4.80 -13.16 2.34
N PHE A 51 -3.93 -13.27 1.33
CA PHE A 51 -3.37 -12.12 0.61
C PHE A 51 -3.88 -12.01 -0.83
N PHE A 52 -4.32 -13.12 -1.43
CA PHE A 52 -4.84 -13.16 -2.78
C PHE A 52 -6.31 -13.55 -2.75
N TYR A 53 -7.10 -12.95 -3.64
CA TYR A 53 -8.39 -13.53 -4.01
C TYR A 53 -8.22 -14.32 -5.30
N GLN A 54 -8.96 -15.43 -5.40
CA GLN A 54 -8.96 -16.29 -6.58
C GLN A 54 -10.13 -15.90 -7.48
N ALA A 55 -9.83 -15.44 -8.69
CA ALA A 55 -10.82 -15.21 -9.72
C ALA A 55 -11.26 -16.53 -10.40
N ASP A 56 -12.38 -16.49 -11.12
CA ASP A 56 -13.04 -17.66 -11.74
C ASP A 56 -12.14 -18.45 -12.70
N ASP A 57 -11.08 -17.85 -13.25
CA ASP A 57 -10.14 -18.43 -14.21
C ASP A 57 -8.85 -18.97 -13.58
N GLN A 58 -8.86 -19.24 -12.26
CA GLN A 58 -7.68 -19.64 -11.47
C GLN A 58 -6.57 -18.58 -11.44
N HIS A 59 -6.94 -17.33 -11.69
CA HIS A 59 -6.06 -16.18 -11.58
C HIS A 59 -6.08 -15.64 -10.15
N TYR A 60 -4.90 -15.53 -9.55
CA TYR A 60 -4.70 -14.99 -8.21
C TYR A 60 -4.41 -13.50 -8.30
N ILE A 61 -5.27 -12.71 -7.68
CA ILE A 61 -5.16 -11.25 -7.67
C ILE A 61 -4.84 -10.80 -6.24
N PRO A 62 -3.78 -10.00 -6.04
CA PRO A 62 -3.47 -9.43 -4.75
C PRO A 62 -4.62 -8.56 -4.23
N ARG A 63 -4.96 -8.70 -2.95
CA ARG A 63 -5.82 -7.77 -2.20
C ARG A 63 -5.05 -6.49 -1.90
N ALA A 64 -4.71 -5.75 -2.95
CA ALA A 64 -3.85 -4.57 -2.89
C ALA A 64 -4.51 -3.37 -3.58
N VAL A 65 -4.43 -2.21 -2.93
CA VAL A 65 -4.86 -0.91 -3.45
C VAL A 65 -3.64 -0.03 -3.61
N LEU A 66 -3.39 0.45 -4.83
CA LEU A 66 -2.24 1.29 -5.17
C LEU A 66 -2.71 2.73 -5.31
N LEU A 67 -2.16 3.61 -4.48
CA LEU A 67 -2.56 5.02 -4.43
C LEU A 67 -1.33 5.89 -4.65
N ASP A 68 -1.35 6.72 -5.70
CA ASP A 68 -0.32 7.72 -5.92
C ASP A 68 -0.88 9.04 -6.48
N LEU A 69 -0.22 10.14 -6.13
CA LEU A 69 -0.52 11.45 -6.70
C LEU A 69 0.32 11.72 -7.95
N GLU A 70 1.31 10.86 -8.23
CA GLU A 70 2.18 10.95 -9.40
C GLU A 70 2.14 9.64 -10.20
N PRO A 71 2.04 9.69 -11.54
CA PRO A 71 1.90 8.48 -12.36
C PRO A 71 3.18 7.66 -12.46
N ARG A 72 4.35 8.25 -12.17
CA ARG A 72 5.67 7.69 -12.51
C ARG A 72 5.88 6.25 -12.06
N VAL A 73 5.50 5.93 -10.82
CA VAL A 73 5.77 4.61 -10.23
C VAL A 73 4.75 3.59 -10.71
N ILE A 74 3.47 3.97 -10.73
CA ILE A 74 2.38 3.12 -11.20
C ILE A 74 2.56 2.80 -12.69
N ASP A 75 2.94 3.77 -13.52
CA ASP A 75 3.31 3.54 -14.93
C ASP A 75 4.45 2.54 -15.08
N GLY A 76 5.40 2.54 -14.14
CA GLY A 76 6.49 1.56 -14.07
C GLY A 76 5.96 0.15 -13.80
N ILE A 77 5.04 0.01 -12.84
CA ILE A 77 4.38 -1.26 -12.51
C ILE A 77 3.57 -1.78 -13.71
N LEU A 78 2.81 -0.91 -14.38
CA LEU A 78 2.00 -1.25 -15.56
C LEU A 78 2.83 -1.61 -16.80
N LYS A 79 4.12 -1.23 -16.83
CA LYS A 79 5.08 -1.66 -17.87
C LYS A 79 5.89 -2.88 -17.46
N SER A 80 5.79 -3.31 -16.21
CA SER A 80 6.51 -4.47 -15.69
C SER A 80 5.89 -5.80 -16.15
N PRO A 81 6.58 -6.93 -15.99
CA PRO A 81 6.00 -8.26 -16.20
C PRO A 81 4.74 -8.51 -15.34
N TYR A 82 4.61 -7.83 -14.19
CA TYR A 82 3.51 -7.98 -13.24
C TYR A 82 2.31 -7.07 -13.53
N LYS A 83 2.24 -6.46 -14.71
CA LYS A 83 1.16 -5.54 -15.09
C LYS A 83 -0.25 -6.15 -15.05
N HIS A 84 -0.35 -7.48 -15.13
CA HIS A 84 -1.61 -8.23 -15.10
C HIS A 84 -1.90 -8.86 -13.73
N LEU A 85 -1.00 -8.67 -12.76
CA LEU A 85 -1.18 -9.20 -11.41
C LEU A 85 -2.24 -8.39 -10.64
N TYR A 86 -2.16 -7.06 -10.70
CA TYR A 86 -3.04 -6.17 -9.97
C TYR A 86 -4.38 -5.96 -10.68
N ASN A 87 -5.46 -5.82 -9.90
CA ASN A 87 -6.74 -5.36 -10.42
C ASN A 87 -6.62 -3.89 -10.85
N PRO A 88 -6.87 -3.53 -12.13
CA PRO A 88 -6.82 -2.15 -12.59
C PRO A 88 -7.78 -1.22 -11.85
N GLU A 89 -8.88 -1.76 -11.32
CA GLU A 89 -9.85 -0.96 -10.57
C GLU A 89 -9.33 -0.57 -9.17
N ASN A 90 -8.28 -1.23 -8.67
CA ASN A 90 -7.68 -0.96 -7.37
C ASN A 90 -6.48 0.01 -7.46
N VAL A 91 -6.25 0.58 -8.64
CA VAL A 91 -5.17 1.52 -8.88
C VAL A 91 -5.76 2.91 -9.03
N TYR A 92 -5.35 3.81 -8.14
CA TYR A 92 -5.70 5.22 -8.19
C TYR A 92 -4.49 6.08 -8.52
N ILE A 93 -4.64 6.94 -9.53
CA ILE A 93 -3.68 7.99 -9.88
C ILE A 93 -4.41 9.33 -9.94
N SER A 94 -3.92 10.33 -9.21
CA SER A 94 -4.52 11.68 -9.28
C SER A 94 -4.43 12.27 -10.69
N LYS A 95 -5.57 12.70 -11.23
CA LYS A 95 -5.68 13.35 -12.55
C LYS A 95 -5.04 14.73 -12.61
N ASP A 96 -4.93 15.39 -11.46
CA ASP A 96 -4.41 16.75 -11.34
C ASP A 96 -2.87 16.79 -11.48
N GLY A 97 -2.19 15.63 -11.38
CA GLY A 97 -0.74 15.48 -11.62
C GLY A 97 0.17 16.31 -10.72
N GLY A 98 -0.38 16.99 -9.71
CA GLY A 98 0.33 17.99 -8.91
C GLY A 98 1.29 17.42 -7.88
N GLY A 99 1.28 16.10 -7.65
CA GLY A 99 2.02 15.45 -6.57
C GLY A 99 1.74 16.09 -5.20
N ALA A 100 2.48 15.67 -4.19
CA ALA A 100 2.50 16.37 -2.90
C ALA A 100 3.73 17.28 -2.75
N GLY A 101 4.70 17.24 -3.68
CA GLY A 101 5.89 18.09 -3.67
C GLY A 101 6.70 18.02 -2.37
N ASN A 102 6.80 16.83 -1.77
CA ASN A 102 7.42 16.62 -0.45
C ASN A 102 6.79 17.42 0.71
N ASN A 103 5.55 17.88 0.58
CA ASN A 103 4.85 18.62 1.62
C ASN A 103 3.71 17.78 2.21
N TRP A 104 3.80 17.48 3.51
CA TRP A 104 2.77 16.72 4.23
C TRP A 104 1.38 17.37 4.15
N ALA A 105 1.29 18.70 4.28
CA ALA A 105 0.00 19.38 4.29
C ALA A 105 -0.71 19.29 2.93
N GLN A 106 0.06 19.37 1.84
CA GLN A 106 -0.48 19.15 0.50
C GLN A 106 -0.97 17.71 0.32
N GLY A 107 -0.18 16.72 0.73
CA GLY A 107 -0.60 15.32 0.69
C GLY A 107 -1.87 15.06 1.52
N PHE A 108 -1.96 15.65 2.71
CA PHE A 108 -3.11 15.52 3.61
C PHE A 108 -4.38 16.12 3.00
N TYR A 109 -4.29 17.36 2.49
CA TYR A 109 -5.41 18.05 1.84
C TYR A 109 -5.88 17.32 0.57
N GLN A 110 -4.94 16.77 -0.23
CA GLN A 110 -5.30 15.95 -1.39
C GLN A 110 -6.01 14.66 -0.94
N GLY A 111 -5.57 14.03 0.16
CA GLY A 111 -6.28 12.90 0.76
C GLY A 111 -7.73 13.21 1.12
N GLU A 112 -7.99 14.40 1.69
CA GLU A 112 -9.37 14.85 1.98
C GLU A 112 -10.20 15.08 0.71
N LYS A 113 -9.62 15.72 -0.31
CA LYS A 113 -10.31 15.99 -1.58
C LYS A 113 -10.68 14.70 -2.32
N LEU A 114 -9.79 13.71 -2.26
CA LEU A 114 -9.91 12.44 -2.98
C LEU A 114 -10.57 11.34 -2.14
N TYR A 115 -11.10 11.69 -0.97
CA TYR A 115 -11.65 10.75 0.00
C TYR A 115 -12.68 9.79 -0.60
N GLU A 116 -13.66 10.32 -1.34
CA GLU A 116 -14.74 9.50 -1.92
C GLU A 116 -14.18 8.48 -2.92
N GLU A 117 -13.37 8.93 -3.88
CA GLU A 117 -12.77 8.05 -4.90
C GLU A 117 -11.90 6.94 -4.29
N ILE A 118 -11.15 7.24 -3.23
CA ILE A 118 -10.26 6.26 -2.58
C ILE A 118 -11.07 5.27 -1.73
N PHE A 119 -12.02 5.76 -0.94
CA PHE A 119 -12.81 4.91 -0.06
C PHE A 119 -13.79 4.03 -0.82
N ASP A 120 -14.28 4.44 -1.99
CA ASP A 120 -15.08 3.58 -2.86
C ASP A 120 -14.28 2.33 -3.30
N ILE A 121 -12.97 2.49 -3.58
CA ILE A 121 -12.08 1.38 -3.93
C ILE A 121 -11.85 0.47 -2.71
N ILE A 122 -11.54 1.06 -1.56
CA ILE A 122 -11.26 0.31 -0.32
C ILE A 122 -12.50 -0.46 0.15
N ASP A 123 -13.68 0.15 0.09
CA ASP A 123 -14.94 -0.48 0.48
C ASP A 123 -15.28 -1.63 -0.47
N ARG A 124 -15.12 -1.44 -1.78
CA ARG A 124 -15.33 -2.54 -2.74
C ARG A 124 -14.40 -3.72 -2.46
N GLU A 125 -13.14 -3.47 -2.14
CA GLU A 125 -12.21 -4.53 -1.76
C GLU A 125 -12.56 -5.18 -0.42
N ALA A 126 -13.10 -4.41 0.53
CA ALA A 126 -13.56 -4.92 1.80
C ALA A 126 -14.84 -5.78 1.66
N ASP A 127 -15.77 -5.37 0.79
CA ASP A 127 -17.01 -6.08 0.48
C ASP A 127 -16.77 -7.35 -0.36
N ASN A 128 -15.70 -7.36 -1.18
CA ASN A 128 -15.23 -8.55 -1.90
C ASN A 128 -14.60 -9.60 -0.98
N GLY A 129 -14.30 -9.26 0.28
CA GLY A 129 -13.78 -10.18 1.28
C GLY A 129 -14.87 -10.82 2.13
N ASP A 130 -14.81 -12.13 2.35
CA ASP A 130 -15.73 -12.83 3.25
C ASP A 130 -15.52 -12.38 4.72
N SER A 131 -14.26 -12.09 5.08
CA SER A 131 -13.89 -11.70 6.44
C SER A 131 -12.54 -10.98 6.49
N VAL A 132 -12.55 -9.70 6.15
CA VAL A 132 -11.39 -8.80 6.33
C VAL A 132 -11.02 -8.71 7.80
N GLU A 133 -9.78 -9.07 8.16
CA GLU A 133 -9.24 -8.95 9.51
C GLU A 133 -8.68 -7.54 9.76
N GLY A 134 -8.02 -6.97 8.75
CA GLY A 134 -7.33 -5.70 8.89
C GLY A 134 -6.78 -5.12 7.59
N PHE A 135 -6.18 -3.94 7.76
CA PHE A 135 -5.51 -3.19 6.71
C PHE A 135 -4.01 -3.12 7.03
N VAL A 136 -3.20 -3.31 5.98
CA VAL A 136 -1.75 -3.10 6.03
C VAL A 136 -1.39 -1.89 5.19
N LEU A 137 -0.82 -0.85 5.80
CA LEU A 137 -0.42 0.38 5.12
C LEU A 137 1.09 0.37 4.81
N CYS A 138 1.45 0.37 3.53
CA CYS A 138 2.83 0.51 3.08
C CYS A 138 3.08 1.95 2.62
N HIS A 139 3.90 2.70 3.37
CA HIS A 139 4.14 4.12 3.09
C HIS A 139 5.47 4.63 3.62
N SER A 140 5.91 5.81 3.14
CA SER A 140 7.04 6.55 3.73
C SER A 140 6.53 7.66 4.64
N ILE A 141 7.20 7.85 5.79
CA ILE A 141 6.87 8.94 6.72
C ILE A 141 7.47 10.29 6.30
N ALA A 142 8.44 10.29 5.38
CA ALA A 142 9.23 11.47 5.03
C ALA A 142 8.81 12.16 3.73
N GLY A 143 8.13 11.42 2.83
CA GLY A 143 7.62 11.96 1.56
C GLY A 143 6.47 12.96 1.74
N GLY A 144 5.83 13.39 0.66
CA GLY A 144 4.59 14.20 0.73
C GLY A 144 3.33 13.32 0.68
N THR A 145 3.24 12.44 -0.32
CA THR A 145 2.09 11.56 -0.53
C THR A 145 1.99 10.51 0.57
N GLY A 146 3.02 9.67 0.74
CA GLY A 146 3.02 8.61 1.74
C GLY A 146 2.82 9.12 3.18
N SER A 147 3.30 10.33 3.48
CA SER A 147 3.21 10.91 4.81
C SER A 147 1.84 11.58 5.03
N GLY A 148 1.50 12.57 4.20
CA GLY A 148 0.30 13.39 4.33
C GLY A 148 -0.98 12.65 3.98
N MET A 149 -1.04 12.10 2.76
CA MET A 149 -2.20 11.33 2.31
C MET A 149 -2.36 10.06 3.15
N GLY A 150 -1.24 9.39 3.49
CA GLY A 150 -1.27 8.23 4.39
C GLY A 150 -1.78 8.56 5.80
N SER A 151 -1.40 9.71 6.35
CA SER A 151 -1.94 10.18 7.64
C SER A 151 -3.45 10.42 7.58
N ASN A 152 -3.95 11.01 6.49
CA ASN A 152 -5.39 11.21 6.31
C ASN A 152 -6.15 9.88 6.20
N ILE A 153 -5.63 8.95 5.39
CA ILE A 153 -6.23 7.62 5.22
C ILE A 153 -6.26 6.85 6.55
N LEU A 154 -5.20 6.94 7.37
CA LEU A 154 -5.18 6.32 8.71
C LEU A 154 -6.29 6.85 9.62
N GLU A 155 -6.48 8.18 9.68
CA GLU A 155 -7.56 8.77 10.46
C GLU A 155 -8.92 8.23 10.00
N LYS A 156 -9.14 8.21 8.68
CA LYS A 156 -10.42 7.80 8.09
C LYS A 156 -10.68 6.30 8.19
N LEU A 157 -9.66 5.46 8.07
CA LEU A 157 -9.78 4.01 8.24
C LEU A 157 -10.17 3.66 9.67
N ASN A 158 -9.57 4.33 10.65
CA ASN A 158 -9.90 4.12 12.05
C ASN A 158 -11.36 4.53 12.36
N ASP A 159 -11.85 5.61 11.74
CA ASP A 159 -13.24 6.05 11.89
C ASP A 159 -14.24 5.11 11.19
N ARG A 160 -13.93 4.65 9.97
CA ARG A 160 -14.83 3.82 9.13
C ARG A 160 -14.82 2.33 9.54
N PHE A 161 -13.66 1.83 9.97
CA PHE A 161 -13.41 0.43 10.32
C PHE A 161 -12.85 0.26 11.75
N PRO A 162 -13.55 0.72 12.80
CA PRO A 162 -13.01 0.81 14.18
C PRO A 162 -12.73 -0.53 14.87
N LYS A 163 -13.11 -1.65 14.25
CA LYS A 163 -12.91 -3.02 14.78
C LYS A 163 -11.86 -3.82 14.01
N LYS A 164 -11.29 -3.24 12.94
CA LYS A 164 -10.31 -3.89 12.08
C LYS A 164 -8.92 -3.49 12.54
N LEU A 165 -7.97 -4.42 12.43
CA LEU A 165 -6.58 -4.14 12.78
C LEU A 165 -5.95 -3.23 11.72
N ILE A 166 -5.23 -2.20 12.14
CA ILE A 166 -4.47 -1.31 11.26
C ILE A 166 -2.98 -1.48 11.58
N GLN A 167 -2.28 -2.17 10.68
CA GLN A 167 -0.83 -2.34 10.74
C GLN A 167 -0.15 -1.46 9.68
N THR A 168 0.98 -0.85 9.99
CA THR A 168 1.74 -0.05 9.02
C THR A 168 3.16 -0.59 8.83
N TYR A 169 3.62 -0.62 7.59
CA TYR A 169 5.02 -0.74 7.22
C TYR A 169 5.51 0.64 6.82
N SER A 170 6.09 1.33 7.80
CA SER A 170 6.49 2.72 7.68
C SER A 170 8.00 2.80 7.45
N VAL A 171 8.39 3.38 6.32
CA VAL A 171 9.80 3.59 5.98
C VAL A 171 10.28 4.91 6.57
N PHE A 172 11.33 4.82 7.39
CA PHE A 172 11.95 5.96 8.05
C PHE A 172 13.09 6.51 7.19
N PRO A 173 13.22 7.85 7.08
CA PRO A 173 14.30 8.46 6.32
C PRO A 173 15.66 8.21 7.00
N MET A 174 16.72 8.20 6.20
CA MET A 174 18.08 8.18 6.71
C MET A 174 18.41 9.52 7.41
N THR A 175 18.94 9.44 8.62
CA THR A 175 19.32 10.63 9.42
C THR A 175 20.80 10.99 9.27
N ASN A 176 21.62 10.10 8.70
CA ASN A 176 23.08 10.27 8.61
C ASN A 176 23.56 10.79 7.25
N GLU A 177 22.71 10.75 6.22
CA GLU A 177 22.98 11.36 4.93
C GLU A 177 22.24 12.70 4.86
N VAL A 178 22.82 13.69 4.16
CA VAL A 178 22.15 14.97 3.95
C VAL A 178 20.89 14.71 3.13
N ALA A 179 19.74 14.66 3.78
CA ALA A 179 18.48 14.53 3.09
C ALA A 179 18.31 15.70 2.11
N ASP A 180 18.14 15.39 0.82
CA ASP A 180 17.88 16.38 -0.24
C ASP A 180 16.63 17.23 0.05
N VAL A 181 15.75 16.74 0.93
CA VAL A 181 14.48 17.36 1.30
C VAL A 181 14.55 17.87 2.74
N VAL A 182 14.69 19.18 2.89
CA VAL A 182 14.82 19.86 4.20
C VAL A 182 13.56 19.77 5.09
N VAL A 183 12.40 19.44 4.50
CA VAL A 183 11.11 19.36 5.22
C VAL A 183 10.80 17.95 5.76
N GLN A 184 11.65 16.95 5.50
CA GLN A 184 11.43 15.58 5.97
C GLN A 184 11.19 15.44 7.48
N PRO A 185 11.89 16.17 8.38
CA PRO A 185 11.62 16.08 9.81
C PRO A 185 10.20 16.51 10.17
N TYR A 186 9.66 17.55 9.51
CA TYR A 186 8.28 18.00 9.73
C TYR A 186 7.27 16.95 9.27
N ASN A 187 7.44 16.42 8.06
CA ASN A 187 6.58 15.37 7.52
C ASN A 187 6.57 14.13 8.43
N SER A 188 7.75 13.74 8.93
CA SER A 188 7.92 12.58 9.78
C SER A 188 7.22 12.75 11.12
N VAL A 189 7.40 13.89 11.80
CA VAL A 189 6.78 14.15 13.11
C VAL A 189 5.25 14.20 13.01
N LEU A 190 4.71 14.83 11.97
CA LEU A 190 3.27 14.90 11.76
C LEU A 190 2.68 13.50 11.50
N THR A 191 3.38 12.68 10.73
CA THR A 191 2.96 11.30 10.44
C THR A 191 3.06 10.40 11.67
N LEU A 192 4.14 10.53 12.46
CA LEU A 192 4.35 9.75 13.68
C LEU A 192 3.23 9.95 14.71
N LYS A 193 2.69 11.16 14.81
CA LYS A 193 1.52 11.42 15.66
C LYS A 193 0.34 10.53 15.27
N ARG A 194 0.03 10.41 13.97
CA ARG A 194 -1.10 9.60 13.47
C ARG A 194 -0.83 8.11 13.55
N LEU A 195 0.41 7.71 13.34
CA LEU A 195 0.81 6.32 13.58
C LEU A 195 0.59 5.92 15.05
N THR A 196 0.80 6.83 15.99
CA THR A 196 0.59 6.56 17.42
C THR A 196 -0.89 6.57 17.81
N GLU A 197 -1.70 7.41 17.18
CA GLU A 197 -3.11 7.61 17.52
C GLU A 197 -4.07 6.67 16.77
N ASN A 198 -3.72 6.25 15.55
CA ASN A 198 -4.64 5.60 14.61
C ASN A 198 -4.15 4.25 14.05
N ALA A 199 -2.94 3.81 14.38
CA ALA A 199 -2.47 2.47 14.01
C ALA A 199 -2.27 1.59 15.26
N ASP A 200 -2.65 0.32 15.16
CA ASP A 200 -2.48 -0.66 16.24
C ASP A 200 -1.03 -1.12 16.35
N CYS A 201 -0.33 -1.22 15.20
CA CYS A 201 1.05 -1.65 15.13
C CYS A 201 1.78 -0.98 13.97
N THR A 202 2.97 -0.45 14.24
CA THR A 202 3.86 0.09 13.20
C THR A 202 5.16 -0.71 13.16
N VAL A 203 5.39 -1.37 12.04
CA VAL A 203 6.68 -1.97 11.70
C VAL A 203 7.56 -0.89 11.09
N ARG A 204 8.60 -0.53 11.82
CA ARG A 204 9.62 0.40 11.36
C ARG A 204 10.58 -0.32 10.41
N SER A 205 10.62 0.09 9.15
CA SER A 205 11.70 -0.25 8.24
C SER A 205 12.70 0.91 8.19
N ILE A 206 13.99 0.61 8.42
CA ILE A 206 15.07 1.58 8.28
C ILE A 206 15.71 1.33 6.92
N ASP A 207 15.82 2.40 6.13
CA ASP A 207 16.29 2.41 4.73
C ASP A 207 17.65 1.70 4.52
N HIS A 208 18.45 1.55 5.58
CA HIS A 208 19.72 0.80 5.60
C HIS A 208 19.59 -0.70 5.20
N ILE A 209 18.38 -1.26 5.26
CA ILE A 209 18.08 -2.66 4.91
C ILE A 209 17.68 -2.80 3.43
N VAL A 210 17.26 -1.71 2.77
CA VAL A 210 16.71 -1.73 1.39
C VAL A 210 17.79 -1.48 0.33
N HIS A 211 18.99 -1.04 0.73
CA HIS A 211 20.11 -0.71 -0.19
C HIS A 211 21.28 -1.72 -0.15
N ASN A 212 21.04 -2.95 0.32
CA ASN A 212 22.01 -4.05 0.23
C ASN A 212 21.53 -5.15 -0.73
#